data_AF-A0A3M7FZR2-F1
#
_entry.id   AF-A0A3M7FZR2-F1
#
_cell.length_a   1.000
_cell.length_b   1.000
_cell.length_c   1.000
_cell.angle_alpha   90.00
_cell.angle_beta   90.00
_cell.angle_gamma   90.00
#
_symmetry.space_group_name_H-M   'P 1'
#
loop_
_entity.id
_entity.type
_entity.pdbx_description
1 polymer ?
#
loop_
_entity_poly.entity_id
_entity_poly.type
_entity_poly.pdbx_seq_one_letter_code
_entity_poly.pdbx_strand_id
1 'polypeptide(L)'
;MVPEFAALGGVGEAACWLSLREDIYVSLTTQTPIKANIDCFLNSPSIRRSDDYSWASLSILNLAYLLKRAFSEPLSLSDLAQSRNEIEDWDFRRPSSYYPFKHRPRSRQEGRCFPEIWMLLPHHAVGLQYYHISRILLSAVGSSGGNGDESSPPTHPPSTNIVHTYRTLAESRVRERQIKHHLYAVLGLATSNPRAENTWFTARHCLAVWGAYFRHPADHHAVLEFLEIWRRRSGWRTADLVDSLRQHWSEHDDE
;
A
#
# COMPACT_ATOMS: atom_id res chain seq x y z
N MET A 1 13.23 0.94 23.28
CA MET A 1 14.65 1.32 23.32
C MET A 1 15.29 1.10 21.95
N VAL A 2 14.84 1.87 20.95
CA VAL A 2 15.28 1.84 19.52
C VAL A 2 15.55 3.25 18.93
N PRO A 3 15.12 4.40 19.50
CA PRO A 3 15.07 5.63 18.71
C PRO A 3 16.43 6.26 18.38
N GLU A 4 17.48 6.02 19.16
CA GLU A 4 18.78 6.70 18.95
C GLU A 4 19.59 6.08 17.79
N PHE A 5 19.42 4.78 17.53
CA PHE A 5 20.21 4.06 16.51
C PHE A 5 19.82 4.42 15.06
N ALA A 6 18.59 4.88 14.83
CA ALA A 6 18.15 5.32 13.50
C ALA A 6 18.95 6.53 12.99
N ALA A 7 19.46 7.38 13.87
CA ALA A 7 20.22 8.58 13.52
C ALA A 7 21.74 8.34 13.36
N LEU A 8 22.25 7.19 13.83
CA LEU A 8 23.69 6.90 13.93
C LEU A 8 24.28 6.27 12.65
N GLY A 9 23.44 5.81 11.73
CA GLY A 9 23.89 5.16 10.49
C GLY A 9 24.28 3.69 10.64
N GLY A 10 24.84 3.14 9.56
CA GLY A 10 25.41 1.78 9.56
C GLY A 10 24.39 0.68 9.86
N VAL A 11 24.84 -0.36 10.56
CA VAL A 11 24.02 -1.55 10.88
C VAL A 11 22.87 -1.20 11.83
N GLY A 12 23.07 -0.25 12.75
CA GLY A 12 22.04 0.21 13.69
C GLY A 12 20.87 0.86 12.96
N GLU A 13 21.15 1.80 12.06
CA GLU A 13 20.12 2.41 11.21
C GLU A 13 19.42 1.35 10.34
N ALA A 14 20.17 0.44 9.72
CA ALA A 14 19.59 -0.63 8.91
C ALA A 14 18.62 -1.52 9.70
N ALA A 15 18.97 -1.87 10.95
CA ALA A 15 18.11 -2.62 11.86
C ALA A 15 16.83 -1.84 12.21
N CYS A 16 16.93 -0.53 12.49
CA CYS A 16 15.75 0.31 12.72
C CYS A 16 14.80 0.33 11.51
N TRP A 17 15.32 0.48 10.30
CA TRP A 17 14.51 0.42 9.08
C TRP A 17 13.87 -0.96 8.86
N LEU A 18 14.54 -2.05 9.24
CA LEU A 18 13.95 -3.38 9.19
C LEU A 18 12.79 -3.48 10.20
N SER A 19 13.01 -3.07 11.45
CA SER A 19 11.97 -3.07 12.48
C SER A 19 10.75 -2.23 12.08
N LEU A 20 10.95 -1.05 11.48
CA LEU A 20 9.84 -0.21 11.01
C LEU A 20 9.01 -0.91 9.93
N ARG A 21 9.63 -1.70 9.04
CA ARG A 21 8.89 -2.43 7.99
C ARG A 21 8.05 -3.56 8.57
N GLU A 22 8.53 -4.23 9.63
CA GLU A 22 7.73 -5.20 10.37
C GLU A 22 6.58 -4.51 11.12
N ASP A 23 6.83 -3.36 11.76
CA ASP A 23 5.78 -2.56 12.41
C ASP A 23 4.69 -2.12 11.41
N ILE A 24 5.07 -1.74 10.19
CA ILE A 24 4.14 -1.45 9.09
C ILE A 24 3.28 -2.67 8.76
N TYR A 25 3.87 -3.86 8.66
CA TYR A 25 3.11 -5.08 8.39
C TYR A 25 2.13 -5.41 9.52
N VAL A 26 2.58 -5.38 10.77
CA VAL A 26 1.73 -5.62 11.95
C VAL A 26 0.60 -4.60 11.98
N SER A 27 0.89 -3.32 11.74
CA SER A 27 -0.11 -2.26 11.69
C SER A 27 -1.16 -2.52 10.59
N LEU A 28 -0.74 -2.94 9.40
CA LEU A 28 -1.63 -3.26 8.28
C LEU A 28 -2.55 -4.45 8.58
N THR A 29 -2.05 -5.52 9.20
CA THR A 29 -2.84 -6.74 9.45
C THR A 29 -3.73 -6.64 10.68
N THR A 30 -3.27 -5.94 11.72
CA THR A 30 -4.02 -5.78 12.98
C THR A 30 -4.89 -4.53 13.00
N GLN A 31 -4.74 -3.64 12.01
CA GLN A 31 -5.38 -2.31 11.98
C GLN A 31 -5.12 -1.50 13.25
N THR A 32 -3.91 -1.63 13.81
CA THR A 32 -3.49 -0.87 15.00
C THR A 32 -2.45 0.18 14.63
N PRO A 33 -2.41 1.32 15.32
CA PRO A 33 -1.48 2.39 14.99
C PRO A 33 -0.04 1.99 15.33
N ILE A 34 0.92 2.45 14.51
CA ILE A 34 2.34 2.24 14.78
C ILE A 34 2.72 2.96 16.08
N LYS A 35 3.22 2.18 17.05
CA LYS A 35 3.65 2.67 18.37
C LYS A 35 5.08 3.19 18.40
N ALA A 36 5.91 2.81 17.43
CA ALA A 36 7.29 3.26 17.35
C ALA A 36 7.38 4.79 17.19
N ASN A 37 8.48 5.36 17.69
CA ASN A 37 8.81 6.75 17.44
C ASN A 37 9.35 6.88 16.01
N ILE A 38 8.48 7.26 15.06
CA ILE A 38 8.81 7.43 13.64
C ILE A 38 9.70 8.68 13.43
N ASP A 39 9.62 9.67 14.31
CA ASP A 39 10.30 10.96 14.15
C ASP A 39 11.84 10.82 14.22
N CYS A 40 12.34 9.74 14.82
CA CYS A 40 13.78 9.48 14.85
C CYS A 40 14.39 9.21 13.46
N PHE A 41 13.58 8.78 12.49
CA PHE A 41 14.03 8.52 11.11
C PHE A 41 14.24 9.80 10.30
N LEU A 42 13.61 10.92 10.68
CA LEU A 42 13.75 12.20 9.97
C LEU A 42 15.21 12.69 9.95
N ASN A 43 15.96 12.38 11.00
CA ASN A 43 17.38 12.70 11.13
C ASN A 43 18.31 11.56 10.67
N SER A 44 17.77 10.48 10.10
CA SER A 44 18.58 9.34 9.67
C SER A 44 19.45 9.69 8.45
N PRO A 45 20.68 9.14 8.34
CA PRO A 45 21.50 9.29 7.14
C PRO A 45 20.78 8.91 5.85
N SER A 46 19.90 7.90 5.90
CA SER A 46 19.06 7.47 4.77
C SER A 46 18.19 8.59 4.22
N ILE A 47 17.69 9.50 5.07
CA ILE A 47 16.87 10.64 4.67
C ILE A 47 17.74 11.84 4.29
N ARG A 48 18.79 12.14 5.08
CA ARG A 48 19.61 13.35 4.88
C ARG A 48 20.46 13.34 3.60
N ARG A 49 20.75 12.16 3.04
CA ARG A 49 21.54 12.05 1.80
C ARG A 49 20.88 12.73 0.59
N SER A 50 19.55 12.88 0.60
CA SER A 50 18.78 13.54 -0.46
C SER A 50 19.05 12.95 -1.85
N ASP A 51 19.28 11.63 -1.92
CA ASP A 51 19.48 10.90 -3.17
C ASP A 51 18.27 10.00 -3.48
N ASP A 52 18.36 9.20 -4.54
CA ASP A 52 17.30 8.25 -4.91
C ASP A 52 16.95 7.27 -3.77
N TYR A 53 17.90 6.93 -2.91
CA TYR A 53 17.61 6.07 -1.76
C TYR A 53 16.76 6.81 -0.72
N SER A 54 17.02 8.10 -0.49
CA SER A 54 16.21 8.95 0.39
C SER A 54 14.76 9.03 -0.05
N TRP A 55 14.46 9.05 -1.36
CA TRP A 55 13.08 9.04 -1.86
C TRP A 55 12.34 7.74 -1.55
N ALA A 56 13.02 6.59 -1.56
CA ALA A 56 12.43 5.32 -1.15
C ALA A 56 12.11 5.32 0.34
N SER A 57 13.05 5.81 1.16
CA SER A 57 12.88 5.97 2.60
C SER A 57 11.75 6.94 2.95
N LEU A 58 11.60 8.06 2.23
CA LEU A 58 10.49 8.99 2.41
C LEU A 58 9.14 8.35 2.12
N SER A 59 9.03 7.54 1.07
CA SER A 59 7.80 6.80 0.76
C SER A 59 7.40 5.82 1.87
N ILE A 60 8.39 5.14 2.46
CA ILE A 60 8.19 4.25 3.62
C ILE A 60 7.69 5.04 4.83
N LEU A 61 8.30 6.21 5.13
CA LEU A 61 7.87 7.06 6.23
C LEU A 61 6.46 7.61 6.02
N ASN A 62 6.13 8.03 4.80
CA ASN A 62 4.77 8.50 4.48
C ASN A 62 3.73 7.41 4.77
N LEU A 63 4.00 6.14 4.41
CA LEU A 63 3.12 5.03 4.77
C LEU A 63 3.04 4.83 6.30
N ALA A 64 4.18 4.89 7.00
CA ALA A 64 4.23 4.71 8.44
C ALA A 64 3.44 5.80 9.19
N TYR A 65 3.59 7.06 8.80
CA TYR A 65 2.81 8.17 9.35
C TYR A 65 1.32 8.02 9.02
N LEU A 66 0.99 7.63 7.79
CA LEU A 66 -0.40 7.36 7.42
C LEU A 66 -1.00 6.27 8.30
N LEU A 67 -0.32 5.14 8.52
CA LEU A 67 -0.80 4.06 9.39
C LEU A 67 -0.97 4.52 10.84
N LYS A 68 0.01 5.27 11.36
CA LYS A 68 -0.07 5.83 12.71
C LYS A 68 -1.31 6.72 12.87
N ARG A 69 -1.57 7.61 11.91
CA ARG A 69 -2.70 8.56 11.92
C ARG A 69 -4.05 7.89 11.61
N ALA A 70 -4.10 7.02 10.61
CA ALA A 70 -5.33 6.38 10.12
C ALA A 70 -5.94 5.39 11.11
N PHE A 71 -5.13 4.78 11.97
CA PHE A 71 -5.58 3.85 13.01
C PHE A 71 -5.51 4.46 14.41
N SER A 72 -5.31 5.79 14.52
CA SER A 72 -5.43 6.48 15.79
C SER A 72 -6.90 6.63 16.18
N GLU A 73 -7.18 6.54 17.48
CA GLU A 73 -8.51 6.80 18.05
C GLU A 73 -8.44 8.00 19.00
N PRO A 74 -9.21 9.08 18.76
CA PRO A 74 -10.12 9.27 17.63
C PRO A 74 -9.38 9.55 16.30
N LEU A 75 -10.02 9.20 15.19
CA LEU A 75 -9.50 9.49 13.85
C LEU A 75 -9.58 10.99 13.54
N SER A 76 -8.44 11.61 13.26
CA SER A 76 -8.36 13.02 12.82
C SER A 76 -8.44 13.11 11.30
N LEU A 77 -9.49 13.76 10.77
CA LEU A 77 -9.63 14.03 9.34
C LEU A 77 -8.52 14.98 8.83
N SER A 78 -8.05 15.90 9.68
CA SER A 78 -6.92 16.77 9.39
C SER A 78 -5.63 15.98 9.21
N ASP A 79 -5.37 15.00 10.07
CA ASP A 79 -4.17 14.15 10.00
C ASP A 79 -4.20 13.25 8.76
N LEU A 80 -5.38 12.77 8.38
CA LEU A 80 -5.57 12.04 7.12
C LEU A 80 -5.35 12.94 5.91
N ALA A 81 -5.86 14.18 5.92
CA ALA A 81 -5.63 15.15 4.85
C ALA A 81 -4.15 15.52 4.74
N GLN A 82 -3.45 15.69 5.87
CA GLN A 82 -2.01 15.90 5.90
C GLN A 82 -1.28 14.72 5.24
N SER A 83 -1.61 13.49 5.62
CA SER A 83 -0.98 12.29 5.05
C SER A 83 -1.22 12.21 3.54
N ARG A 84 -2.43 12.52 3.08
CA ARG A 84 -2.76 12.59 1.66
C ARG A 84 -1.88 13.59 0.93
N ASN A 85 -1.74 14.80 1.46
CA ASN A 85 -0.89 15.84 0.87
C ASN A 85 0.58 15.42 0.82
N GLU A 86 1.13 14.80 1.89
CA GLU A 86 2.50 14.29 1.92
C GLU A 86 2.75 13.20 0.87
N ILE A 87 1.77 12.32 0.63
CA ILE A 87 1.84 11.26 -0.37
C ILE A 87 1.73 11.80 -1.80
N GLU A 88 0.84 12.77 -2.01
CA GLU A 88 0.67 13.45 -3.31
C GLU A 88 1.90 14.30 -3.66
N ASP A 89 2.46 15.00 -2.68
CA ASP A 89 3.69 15.78 -2.85
C ASP A 89 4.88 14.89 -3.21
N TRP A 90 5.00 13.72 -2.57
CA TRP A 90 6.01 12.73 -2.94
C TRP A 90 5.87 12.27 -4.40
N ASP A 91 4.64 11.98 -4.84
CA ASP A 91 4.36 11.54 -6.21
C ASP A 91 4.69 12.62 -7.24
N PHE A 92 4.36 13.87 -6.91
CA PHE A 92 4.59 15.03 -7.76
C PHE A 92 6.09 15.38 -7.87
N ARG A 93 6.84 15.29 -6.77
CA ARG A 93 8.24 15.74 -6.70
C ARG A 93 9.28 14.64 -6.92
N ARG A 94 8.89 13.38 -7.01
CA ARG A 94 9.85 12.28 -7.16
C ARG A 94 10.76 12.52 -8.38
N PRO A 95 12.06 12.15 -8.31
CA PRO A 95 12.98 12.35 -9.41
C PRO A 95 12.61 11.49 -10.61
N SER A 96 13.18 11.84 -11.77
CA SER A 96 12.91 11.10 -13.01
C SER A 96 13.37 9.64 -12.99
N SER A 97 14.32 9.30 -12.11
CA SER A 97 14.79 7.94 -11.83
C SER A 97 13.68 7.00 -11.32
N TYR A 98 12.60 7.57 -10.76
CA TYR A 98 11.40 6.84 -10.32
C TYR A 98 10.38 6.58 -11.42
N TYR A 99 10.61 7.03 -12.66
CA TYR A 99 9.79 6.58 -13.79
C TYR A 99 10.28 5.21 -14.30
N PRO A 100 9.36 4.26 -14.56
CA PRO A 100 9.74 2.99 -15.16
C PRO A 100 10.39 3.20 -16.51
N PHE A 101 11.56 2.60 -16.76
CA PHE A 101 12.19 2.66 -18.08
C PHE A 101 11.44 1.78 -19.10
N LYS A 102 10.66 0.81 -18.61
CA LYS A 102 9.71 0.03 -19.41
C LYS A 102 8.45 -0.22 -18.60
N HIS A 103 7.30 0.08 -19.20
CA HIS A 103 5.99 -0.20 -18.65
C HIS A 103 5.15 -0.95 -19.67
N ARG A 104 4.54 -2.07 -19.28
CA ARG A 104 3.49 -2.73 -20.07
C ARG A 104 2.23 -2.89 -19.22
N PRO A 105 1.08 -2.36 -19.68
CA PRO A 105 -0.16 -2.53 -18.95
C PRO A 105 -0.58 -4.00 -18.95
N ARG A 106 -1.46 -4.35 -17.99
CA ARG A 106 -2.13 -5.65 -17.95
C ARG A 106 -2.80 -5.95 -19.29
N SER A 107 -2.75 -7.20 -19.72
CA SER A 107 -3.45 -7.67 -20.91
C SER A 107 -3.93 -9.10 -20.71
N ARG A 108 -5.24 -9.28 -20.57
CA ARG A 108 -5.85 -10.61 -20.43
C ARG A 108 -5.65 -11.46 -21.69
N GLN A 109 -5.70 -10.84 -22.87
CA GLN A 109 -5.48 -11.50 -24.16
C GLN A 109 -4.06 -12.09 -24.27
N GLU A 110 -3.08 -11.43 -23.67
CA GLU A 110 -1.68 -11.88 -23.65
C GLU A 110 -1.33 -12.69 -22.38
N GLY A 111 -2.32 -13.10 -21.57
CA GLY A 111 -2.09 -13.82 -20.30
C GLY A 111 -1.41 -13.00 -19.20
N ARG A 112 -1.26 -11.68 -19.39
CA ARG A 112 -0.54 -10.78 -18.49
C ARG A 112 -1.48 -10.21 -17.43
N CYS A 113 -1.62 -10.93 -16.32
CA CYS A 113 -2.51 -10.56 -15.22
C CYS A 113 -1.99 -9.38 -14.37
N PHE A 114 -0.68 -9.20 -14.24
CA PHE A 114 -0.06 -8.05 -13.56
C PHE A 114 0.64 -7.13 -14.57
N PRO A 115 0.64 -5.80 -14.37
CA PRO A 115 1.42 -4.91 -15.24
C PRO A 115 2.91 -5.23 -15.10
N GLU A 116 3.67 -5.04 -16.18
CA GLU A 116 5.13 -5.04 -16.08
C GLU A 116 5.61 -3.61 -15.79
N ILE A 117 6.34 -3.43 -14.68
CA ILE A 117 6.82 -2.12 -14.21
C ILE A 117 8.32 -2.25 -13.91
N TRP A 118 9.15 -2.02 -14.92
CA TRP A 118 10.60 -2.22 -14.82
C TRP A 118 11.29 -0.95 -14.34
N MET A 119 11.97 -1.06 -13.19
CA MET A 119 12.70 0.04 -12.56
C MET A 119 14.20 -0.13 -12.74
N LEU A 120 14.91 1.00 -12.80
CA LEU A 120 16.37 0.98 -13.03
C LEU A 120 17.12 0.31 -11.86
N LEU A 121 16.72 0.59 -10.61
CA LEU A 121 17.36 0.10 -9.40
C LEU A 121 16.32 -0.38 -8.37
N PRO A 122 16.68 -1.33 -7.47
CA PRO A 122 15.75 -1.89 -6.49
C PRO A 122 15.03 -0.86 -5.59
N HIS A 123 15.72 0.21 -5.16
CA HIS A 123 15.12 1.21 -4.28
C HIS A 123 14.03 2.04 -4.97
N HIS A 124 14.10 2.24 -6.29
CA HIS A 124 13.01 2.87 -7.04
C HIS A 124 11.74 2.01 -7.00
N ALA A 125 11.89 0.69 -7.18
CA ALA A 125 10.77 -0.24 -7.09
C ALA A 125 10.17 -0.26 -5.68
N VAL A 126 11.02 -0.27 -4.64
CA VAL A 126 10.59 -0.19 -3.24
C VAL A 126 9.80 1.10 -3.01
N GLY A 127 10.35 2.28 -3.34
CA GLY A 127 9.67 3.55 -3.09
C GLY A 127 8.32 3.67 -3.80
N LEU A 128 8.22 3.25 -5.06
CA LEU A 128 6.92 3.20 -5.77
C LEU A 128 5.94 2.22 -5.14
N GLN A 129 6.42 1.08 -4.64
CA GLN A 129 5.55 0.09 -4.04
C GLN A 129 4.94 0.62 -2.74
N TYR A 130 5.73 1.25 -1.88
CA TYR A 130 5.22 1.90 -0.66
C TYR A 130 4.23 3.02 -0.98
N TYR A 131 4.47 3.80 -2.05
CA TYR A 131 3.51 4.80 -2.51
C TYR A 131 2.17 4.17 -2.89
N HIS A 132 2.19 3.08 -3.68
CA HIS A 132 0.95 2.39 -4.06
C HIS A 132 0.21 1.82 -2.85
N ILE A 133 0.91 1.33 -1.82
CA ILE A 133 0.28 0.84 -0.59
C ILE A 133 -0.40 1.98 0.16
N SER A 134 0.27 3.14 0.26
CA SER A 134 -0.34 4.33 0.85
C SER A 134 -1.62 4.74 0.12
N ARG A 135 -1.64 4.63 -1.21
CA ARG A 135 -2.83 4.88 -2.04
C ARG A 135 -3.94 3.86 -1.81
N ILE A 136 -3.61 2.58 -1.61
CA ILE A 136 -4.57 1.54 -1.22
C ILE A 136 -5.20 1.90 0.12
N LEU A 137 -4.37 2.21 1.13
CA LEU A 137 -4.83 2.53 2.47
C LEU A 137 -5.70 3.79 2.51
N LEU A 138 -5.30 4.86 1.81
CA LEU A 138 -6.13 6.06 1.64
C LEU A 138 -7.47 5.77 0.95
N SER A 139 -7.52 4.80 0.04
CA SER A 139 -8.77 4.39 -0.62
C SER A 139 -9.66 3.55 0.31
N ALA A 140 -9.05 2.76 1.19
CA ALA A 140 -9.76 1.95 2.18
C ALA A 140 -10.34 2.81 3.32
N VAL A 141 -9.57 3.79 3.81
CA VAL A 141 -9.95 4.66 4.95
C VAL A 141 -10.75 5.90 4.49
N GLY A 142 -10.42 6.44 3.30
CA GLY A 142 -10.76 7.81 2.91
C GLY A 142 -12.03 8.01 2.08
N SER A 143 -13.05 7.16 2.16
CA SER A 143 -14.38 7.47 1.56
C SER A 143 -15.43 7.98 2.55
N SER A 144 -15.02 8.42 3.75
CA SER A 144 -15.92 9.15 4.65
C SER A 144 -15.86 10.68 4.43
N GLY A 145 -14.87 11.19 3.69
CA GLY A 145 -14.76 12.59 3.32
C GLY A 145 -15.35 12.83 1.94
N GLY A 146 -16.69 12.91 1.85
CA GLY A 146 -17.32 13.45 0.65
C GLY A 146 -16.84 14.87 0.40
N ASN A 147 -16.68 15.24 -0.88
CA ASN A 147 -16.74 16.62 -1.33
C ASN A 147 -18.12 17.18 -0.96
N GLY A 148 -18.30 17.54 0.30
CA GLY A 148 -19.36 18.40 0.79
C GLY A 148 -18.70 19.72 1.09
N ASP A 149 -19.00 20.70 0.26
CA ASP A 149 -18.85 22.12 0.55
C ASP A 149 -19.29 22.39 2.00
N GLU A 150 -18.33 22.56 2.93
CA GLU A 150 -18.53 22.82 4.36
C GLU A 150 -19.00 24.27 4.59
N SER A 151 -20.07 24.66 3.90
CA SER A 151 -20.60 26.02 3.91
C SER A 151 -22.07 26.09 4.32
N SER A 152 -22.70 25.02 4.79
CA SER A 152 -24.13 25.05 5.16
C SER A 152 -24.46 24.19 6.39
N PRO A 153 -25.13 24.75 7.41
CA PRO A 153 -25.61 23.98 8.56
C PRO A 153 -26.78 23.07 8.13
N PRO A 154 -26.88 21.84 8.68
CA PRO A 154 -27.94 20.92 8.30
C PRO A 154 -29.25 21.31 9.01
N THR A 155 -30.04 22.14 8.34
CA THR A 155 -31.46 22.32 8.68
C THR A 155 -32.26 21.40 7.77
N HIS A 156 -32.94 20.41 8.37
CA HIS A 156 -33.90 19.43 7.81
C HIS A 156 -33.39 17.99 7.60
N PRO A 157 -34.20 16.97 7.99
CA PRO A 157 -33.89 15.57 7.72
C PRO A 157 -34.16 15.26 6.24
N PRO A 158 -33.19 14.71 5.48
CA PRO A 158 -33.42 14.39 4.07
C PRO A 158 -34.05 13.00 3.93
N SER A 159 -35.30 12.98 3.50
CA SER A 159 -35.98 11.81 2.95
C SER A 159 -35.39 11.45 1.57
N THR A 160 -34.43 10.52 1.45
CA THR A 160 -34.05 9.93 0.15
C THR A 160 -33.32 8.56 0.22
N ASN A 161 -34.07 7.47 0.40
CA ASN A 161 -33.49 6.12 0.63
C ASN A 161 -32.93 5.39 -0.61
N ILE A 162 -33.29 5.78 -1.84
CA ILE A 162 -32.82 5.08 -3.06
C ILE A 162 -31.60 5.77 -3.68
N VAL A 163 -31.55 7.11 -3.58
CA VAL A 163 -30.48 7.93 -4.16
C VAL A 163 -29.17 7.77 -3.39
N HIS A 164 -29.28 7.57 -2.07
CA HIS A 164 -28.15 7.31 -1.21
C HIS A 164 -27.52 5.94 -1.49
N THR A 165 -28.33 4.90 -1.69
CA THR A 165 -27.84 3.53 -1.93
C THR A 165 -27.04 3.39 -3.23
N TYR A 166 -27.51 3.97 -4.35
CA TYR A 166 -26.72 3.92 -5.59
C TYR A 166 -25.38 4.65 -5.44
N ARG A 167 -25.37 5.75 -4.68
CA ARG A 167 -24.17 6.56 -4.44
C ARG A 167 -23.18 5.78 -3.59
N THR A 168 -23.63 5.17 -2.50
CA THR A 168 -22.82 4.30 -1.64
C THR A 168 -22.27 3.10 -2.41
N LEU A 169 -23.07 2.48 -3.29
CA LEU A 169 -22.61 1.39 -4.16
C LEU A 169 -21.60 1.86 -5.21
N ALA A 170 -21.83 3.02 -5.84
CA ALA A 170 -20.90 3.61 -6.79
C ALA A 170 -19.57 3.97 -6.12
N GLU A 171 -19.61 4.56 -4.93
CA GLU A 171 -18.43 4.85 -4.11
C GLU A 171 -17.68 3.58 -3.72
N SER A 172 -18.40 2.51 -3.35
CA SER A 172 -17.80 1.20 -3.06
C SER A 172 -17.08 0.62 -4.28
N ARG A 173 -17.70 0.69 -5.47
CA ARG A 173 -17.07 0.26 -6.74
C ARG A 173 -15.85 1.09 -7.10
N VAL A 174 -15.89 2.41 -6.87
CA VAL A 174 -14.75 3.29 -7.10
C VAL A 174 -13.61 2.95 -6.15
N ARG A 175 -13.90 2.76 -4.84
CA ARG A 175 -12.91 2.29 -3.86
C ARG A 175 -12.27 0.98 -4.29
N GLU A 176 -13.07 -0.03 -4.58
CA GLU A 176 -12.60 -1.33 -5.02
C GLU A 176 -11.74 -1.22 -6.29
N ARG A 177 -12.14 -0.38 -7.26
CA ARG A 177 -11.35 -0.15 -8.47
C ARG A 177 -9.98 0.46 -8.15
N GLN A 178 -9.92 1.43 -7.24
CA GLN A 178 -8.66 2.08 -6.84
C GLN A 178 -7.75 1.13 -6.07
N ILE A 179 -8.30 0.38 -5.10
CA ILE A 179 -7.58 -0.64 -4.35
C ILE A 179 -6.99 -1.67 -5.31
N LYS A 180 -7.81 -2.22 -6.23
CA LYS A 180 -7.33 -3.17 -7.24
C LYS A 180 -6.24 -2.57 -8.12
N HIS A 181 -6.44 -1.36 -8.64
CA HIS A 181 -5.46 -0.69 -9.52
C HIS A 181 -4.07 -0.63 -8.87
N HIS A 182 -4.00 -0.16 -7.63
CA HIS A 182 -2.74 -0.06 -6.90
C HIS A 182 -2.20 -1.42 -6.45
N LEU A 183 -3.06 -2.37 -6.08
CA LEU A 183 -2.64 -3.73 -5.72
C LEU A 183 -2.01 -4.46 -6.91
N TYR A 184 -2.54 -4.29 -8.13
CA TYR A 184 -1.90 -4.77 -9.35
C TYR A 184 -0.52 -4.14 -9.56
N ALA A 185 -0.37 -2.84 -9.30
CA ALA A 185 0.93 -2.18 -9.41
C ALA A 185 1.93 -2.70 -8.38
N VAL A 186 1.50 -2.96 -7.14
CA VAL A 186 2.33 -3.58 -6.08
C VAL A 186 2.86 -4.94 -6.52
N LEU A 187 1.99 -5.80 -7.06
CA LEU A 187 2.37 -7.13 -7.57
C LEU A 187 3.26 -7.03 -8.81
N GLY A 188 2.92 -6.14 -9.74
CA GLY A 188 3.69 -5.90 -10.96
C GLY A 188 5.11 -5.39 -10.69
N LEU A 189 5.27 -4.49 -9.71
CA LEU A 189 6.59 -4.05 -9.24
C LEU A 189 7.42 -5.20 -8.68
N ALA A 190 6.81 -6.10 -7.89
CA ALA A 190 7.53 -7.25 -7.34
C ALA A 190 7.98 -8.23 -8.43
N THR A 191 7.08 -8.60 -9.34
CA THR A 191 7.38 -9.58 -10.39
C THR A 191 8.32 -9.04 -11.48
N SER A 192 8.30 -7.73 -11.74
CA SER A 192 9.16 -7.09 -12.74
C SER A 192 10.57 -6.78 -12.24
N ASN A 193 10.78 -6.75 -10.92
CA ASN A 193 12.06 -6.33 -10.32
C ASN A 193 12.62 -7.45 -9.40
N PRO A 194 13.09 -8.58 -9.94
CA PRO A 194 13.46 -9.76 -9.15
C PRO A 194 14.67 -9.55 -8.22
N ARG A 195 15.45 -8.49 -8.41
CA ARG A 195 16.56 -8.08 -7.52
C ARG A 195 16.11 -7.25 -6.32
N ALA A 196 14.86 -6.80 -6.29
CA ALA A 196 14.29 -6.01 -5.21
C ALA A 196 13.55 -6.92 -4.22
N GLU A 197 14.29 -7.74 -3.46
CA GLU A 197 13.70 -8.77 -2.58
C GLU A 197 12.60 -8.24 -1.66
N ASN A 198 12.79 -7.05 -1.08
CA ASN A 198 11.80 -6.41 -0.21
C ASN A 198 10.43 -6.28 -0.87
N THR A 199 10.38 -6.07 -2.18
CA THR A 199 9.10 -5.89 -2.88
C THR A 199 8.24 -7.14 -2.87
N TRP A 200 8.85 -8.32 -2.77
CA TRP A 200 8.14 -9.59 -2.68
C TRP A 200 7.47 -9.78 -1.32
N PHE A 201 8.17 -9.44 -0.23
CA PHE A 201 7.60 -9.46 1.13
C PHE A 201 6.41 -8.51 1.23
N THR A 202 6.62 -7.27 0.80
CA THR A 202 5.58 -6.25 0.85
C THR A 202 4.36 -6.61 0.00
N ALA A 203 4.56 -7.17 -1.21
CA ALA A 203 3.46 -7.64 -2.04
C ALA A 203 2.69 -8.80 -1.39
N ARG A 204 3.39 -9.76 -0.75
CA ARG A 204 2.76 -10.83 0.03
C ARG A 204 1.95 -10.28 1.20
N HIS A 205 2.45 -9.27 1.91
CA HIS A 205 1.69 -8.58 2.96
C HIS A 205 0.43 -7.91 2.41
N CYS A 206 0.51 -7.26 1.25
CA CYS A 206 -0.66 -6.65 0.60
C CYS A 206 -1.72 -7.70 0.21
N LEU A 207 -1.30 -8.89 -0.22
CA LEU A 207 -2.22 -10.00 -0.48
C LEU A 207 -2.94 -10.49 0.77
N ALA A 208 -2.25 -10.50 1.93
CA ALA A 208 -2.87 -10.88 3.19
C ALA A 208 -3.99 -9.92 3.64
N VAL A 209 -3.88 -8.64 3.30
CA VAL A 209 -4.85 -7.62 3.72
C VAL A 209 -5.91 -7.33 2.65
N TRP A 210 -5.51 -7.29 1.38
CA TRP A 210 -6.37 -6.84 0.27
C TRP A 210 -6.53 -7.86 -0.85
N GLY A 211 -6.00 -9.08 -0.71
CA GLY A 211 -6.09 -10.11 -1.76
C GLY A 211 -7.53 -10.56 -2.06
N ALA A 212 -8.45 -10.42 -1.11
CA ALA A 212 -9.87 -10.69 -1.32
C ALA A 212 -10.53 -9.80 -2.39
N TYR A 213 -9.92 -8.65 -2.75
CA TYR A 213 -10.42 -7.79 -3.82
C TYR A 213 -10.27 -8.39 -5.22
N PHE A 214 -9.47 -9.46 -5.42
CA PHE A 214 -9.42 -10.13 -6.73
C PHE A 214 -10.71 -10.92 -6.99
N ARG A 215 -11.29 -10.73 -8.18
CA ARG A 215 -12.58 -11.32 -8.56
C ARG A 215 -12.49 -12.32 -9.70
N HIS A 216 -11.51 -12.16 -10.60
CA HIS A 216 -11.48 -12.95 -11.80
C HIS A 216 -10.60 -14.19 -11.63
N PRO A 217 -11.00 -15.38 -12.11
CA PRO A 217 -10.23 -16.62 -11.96
C PRO A 217 -8.77 -16.53 -12.44
N ALA A 218 -8.52 -15.87 -13.58
CA ALA A 218 -7.16 -15.60 -14.05
C ALA A 218 -6.31 -14.77 -13.07
N ASP A 219 -6.91 -13.79 -12.39
CA ASP A 219 -6.21 -12.98 -11.39
C ASP A 219 -5.95 -13.83 -10.12
N HIS A 220 -6.90 -14.68 -9.70
CA HIS A 220 -6.70 -15.66 -8.61
C HIS A 220 -5.54 -16.60 -8.92
N HIS A 221 -5.50 -17.17 -10.12
CA HIS A 221 -4.42 -18.05 -10.55
C HIS A 221 -3.05 -17.35 -10.50
N ALA A 222 -2.96 -16.12 -11.02
CA ALA A 222 -1.73 -15.34 -10.99
C ALA A 222 -1.27 -15.01 -9.56
N VAL A 223 -2.21 -14.77 -8.64
CA VAL A 223 -1.90 -14.55 -7.21
C VAL A 223 -1.38 -15.83 -6.56
N LEU A 224 -1.98 -16.97 -6.84
CA LEU A 224 -1.53 -18.27 -6.31
C LEU A 224 -0.14 -18.64 -6.86
N GLU A 225 0.11 -18.40 -8.14
CA GLU A 225 1.43 -18.57 -8.76
C GLU A 225 2.47 -17.64 -8.10
N PHE A 226 2.13 -16.37 -7.90
CA PHE A 226 2.98 -15.42 -7.18
C PHE A 226 3.36 -15.92 -5.78
N LEU A 227 2.39 -16.41 -5.00
CA LEU A 227 2.62 -16.94 -3.66
C LEU A 227 3.46 -18.22 -3.66
N GLU A 228 3.32 -19.06 -4.68
CA GLU A 228 4.15 -20.26 -4.85
C GLU A 228 5.60 -19.91 -5.19
N ILE A 229 5.81 -18.94 -6.09
CA ILE A 229 7.14 -18.40 -6.39
C ILE A 229 7.76 -17.82 -5.12
N TRP A 230 6.99 -17.03 -4.37
CA TRP A 230 7.45 -16.45 -3.12
C TRP A 230 7.84 -17.51 -2.09
N ARG A 231 7.01 -18.55 -1.89
CA ARG A 231 7.28 -19.68 -0.99
C ARG A 231 8.61 -20.37 -1.33
N ARG A 232 8.88 -20.61 -2.61
CA ARG A 232 10.14 -21.21 -3.07
C ARG A 232 11.36 -20.31 -2.82
N ARG A 233 11.19 -18.99 -2.95
CA ARG A 233 12.26 -18.01 -2.76
C ARG A 233 12.58 -17.75 -1.29
N SER A 234 11.56 -17.59 -0.44
CA SER A 234 11.73 -17.21 0.97
C SER A 234 11.87 -18.42 1.89
N GLY A 235 11.34 -19.58 1.51
CA GLY A 235 11.22 -20.76 2.37
C GLY A 235 10.09 -20.68 3.41
N TRP A 236 9.35 -19.57 3.45
CA TRP A 236 8.27 -19.37 4.41
C TRP A 236 6.96 -20.01 3.94
N ARG A 237 6.13 -20.42 4.89
CA ARG A 237 4.83 -21.05 4.59
C ARG A 237 3.83 -20.02 4.06
N THR A 238 3.08 -20.42 3.04
CA THR A 238 1.99 -19.65 2.42
C THR A 238 0.64 -20.33 2.48
N ALA A 239 0.55 -21.58 2.99
CA ALA A 239 -0.67 -22.39 2.98
C ALA A 239 -1.86 -21.65 3.61
N ASP A 240 -1.69 -21.14 4.84
CA ASP A 240 -2.76 -20.43 5.56
C ASP A 240 -3.31 -19.22 4.77
N LEU A 241 -2.43 -18.46 4.11
CA LEU A 241 -2.82 -17.33 3.27
C LEU A 241 -3.53 -17.79 1.99
N VAL A 242 -3.03 -18.85 1.35
CA VAL A 242 -3.64 -19.42 0.14
C VAL A 242 -5.05 -19.94 0.44
N ASP A 243 -5.21 -20.67 1.54
CA ASP A 243 -6.49 -21.25 1.93
C ASP A 243 -7.48 -20.15 2.31
N SER A 244 -7.04 -19.14 3.06
CA SER A 244 -7.86 -17.97 3.38
C SER A 244 -8.32 -17.23 2.12
N LEU A 245 -7.43 -16.99 1.14
CA LEU A 245 -7.80 -16.32 -0.10
C LEU A 245 -8.80 -17.13 -0.93
N ARG A 246 -8.59 -18.44 -1.05
CA ARG A 246 -9.51 -19.33 -1.78
C ARG A 246 -10.91 -19.32 -1.17
N GLN A 247 -10.99 -19.37 0.17
CA GLN A 247 -12.26 -19.29 0.87
C GLN A 247 -12.99 -17.97 0.57
N HIS A 248 -12.30 -16.83 0.69
CA HIS A 248 -12.90 -15.52 0.40
C HIS A 248 -13.35 -15.39 -1.07
N TRP A 249 -12.63 -16.00 -2.01
CA TRP A 249 -13.01 -15.96 -3.42
C TRP A 249 -14.22 -16.85 -3.71
N SER A 250 -14.36 -18.02 -3.06
CA SER A 250 -15.53 -18.88 -3.24
C SER A 250 -16.81 -18.29 -2.65
N GLU A 251 -16.74 -17.65 -1.47
CA GLU A 251 -17.93 -17.05 -0.82
C GLU A 251 -18.57 -15.95 -1.66
N HIS A 252 -17.82 -15.37 -2.60
CA HIS A 252 -18.26 -14.29 -3.46
C HIS A 252 -18.65 -14.70 -4.89
N ASP A 253 -18.37 -15.94 -5.28
CA ASP A 253 -18.87 -16.50 -6.56
C ASP A 253 -20.31 -17.03 -6.41
N ASP A 254 -20.79 -17.21 -5.17
CA ASP A 254 -22.13 -17.70 -4.80
C ASP A 254 -23.19 -16.58 -4.57
N GLU A 255 -22.81 -15.30 -4.70
CA GLU A 255 -23.70 -14.10 -4.63
C GLU A 255 -23.99 -13.47 -6.01
#